data_AF-A0A963W8Q5-F1
#
_entry.id   AF-A0A963W8Q5-F1
#
_cell.length_a   1.000
_cell.length_b   1.000
_cell.length_c   1.000
_cell.angle_alpha   90.00
_cell.angle_beta   90.00
_cell.angle_gamma   90.00
#
_symmetry.space_group_name_H-M   'P 1'
#
loop_
_entity.id
_entity.type
_entity.pdbx_description
1 polymer ?
#
loop_
_entity_poly.entity_id
_entity_poly.type
_entity_poly.pdbx_seq_one_letter_code
_entity_poly.pdbx_strand_id
1 'polypeptide(L)'
;MRVVIHDEESLEPITVVTLPGLTEKNLEMKRHWRVSIHDGANQPREMPAERAYSDRMRFVDLTFEKVTRVTITHGEQVTWRCLTRAADLAMLLTPDWLPGQRPAIDMLQRENERLASLMIGSLTSR
;
A
#
# COMPACT_ATOMS: atom_id res chain seq x y z
N MET A 1 -4.63 0.27 12.01
CA MET A 1 -3.39 -0.43 12.38
C MET A 1 -2.72 -0.93 11.11
N ARG A 2 -1.39 -0.88 11.02
CA ARG A 2 -0.66 -1.27 9.80
C ARG A 2 -0.22 -2.74 9.85
N VAL A 3 -0.37 -3.42 8.73
CA VAL A 3 -0.10 -4.84 8.57
C VAL A 3 0.73 -5.07 7.32
N VAL A 4 1.71 -5.97 7.41
CA VAL A 4 2.45 -6.48 6.26
C VAL A 4 1.93 -7.87 5.94
N ILE A 5 1.37 -8.02 4.75
CA ILE A 5 0.87 -9.30 4.25
C ILE A 5 2.01 -9.97 3.49
N HIS A 6 2.30 -11.22 3.86
CA HIS A 6 3.24 -12.07 3.14
C HIS A 6 2.50 -13.28 2.61
N ASP A 7 3.03 -13.84 1.54
CA ASP A 7 2.65 -15.15 1.08
C ASP A 7 3.08 -16.21 2.11
N GLU A 8 2.25 -17.23 2.34
CA GLU A 8 2.58 -18.31 3.26
C GLU A 8 3.63 -19.25 2.66
N GLU A 9 3.58 -19.51 1.35
CA GLU A 9 4.45 -20.49 0.70
C GLU A 9 5.87 -19.94 0.49
N SER A 10 5.99 -18.78 -0.15
CA SER A 10 7.30 -18.15 -0.45
C SER A 10 7.85 -17.30 0.69
N LEU A 11 7.00 -16.90 1.65
CA LEU A 11 7.31 -15.91 2.69
C LEU A 11 7.70 -14.52 2.12
N GLU A 12 7.43 -14.26 0.85
CA GLU A 12 7.69 -12.98 0.22
C GLU A 12 6.65 -11.94 0.65
N PRO A 13 7.05 -10.67 0.85
CA PRO A 13 6.11 -9.60 1.17
C PRO A 13 5.25 -9.27 -0.06
N ILE A 14 3.93 -9.41 0.07
CA ILE A 14 2.98 -9.11 -0.99
C ILE A 14 2.65 -7.62 -0.99
N THR A 15 2.17 -7.11 0.15
CA THR A 15 1.72 -5.73 0.26
C THR A 15 1.69 -5.27 1.72
N VAL A 16 1.67 -3.95 1.89
CA VAL A 16 1.52 -3.29 3.18
C VAL A 16 0.22 -2.56 3.16
N VAL A 17 -0.63 -2.77 4.17
CA VAL A 17 -1.97 -2.17 4.18
C VAL A 17 -2.32 -1.65 5.56
N THR A 18 -3.09 -0.57 5.58
CA THR A 18 -3.75 -0.09 6.79
C THR A 18 -5.20 -0.55 6.76
N LEU A 19 -5.53 -1.53 7.58
CA LEU A 19 -6.87 -2.11 7.60
C LEU A 19 -7.78 -1.33 8.58
N PRO A 20 -8.93 -0.81 8.14
CA PRO A 20 -9.87 -0.09 9.00
C PRO A 20 -10.58 -1.03 9.99
N GLY A 21 -10.79 -0.60 11.23
CA GLY A 21 -11.43 -1.42 12.27
C GLY A 21 -10.57 -2.56 12.84
N LEU A 22 -9.31 -2.63 12.43
CA LEU A 22 -8.35 -3.64 12.88
C LEU A 22 -7.75 -3.23 14.25
N THR A 23 -8.21 -3.87 15.32
CA THR A 23 -7.62 -3.81 16.66
C THR A 23 -6.76 -5.06 16.91
N GLU A 24 -5.81 -5.02 17.85
CA GLU A 24 -4.99 -6.18 18.21
C GLU A 24 -5.86 -7.40 18.55
N LYS A 25 -6.91 -7.19 19.36
CA LYS A 25 -7.89 -8.22 19.72
C LYS A 25 -8.60 -8.82 18.51
N ASN A 26 -8.93 -8.00 17.50
CA ASN A 26 -9.60 -8.52 16.30
C ASN A 26 -8.66 -9.39 15.45
N LEU A 27 -7.36 -9.06 15.38
CA LEU A 27 -6.39 -9.88 14.66
C LEU A 27 -6.14 -11.24 15.33
N GLU A 28 -6.18 -11.29 16.65
CA GLU A 28 -6.03 -12.54 17.41
C GLU A 28 -7.28 -13.42 17.32
N MET A 29 -8.48 -12.82 17.31
CA MET A 29 -9.75 -13.56 17.31
C MET A 29 -10.31 -13.86 15.92
N LYS A 30 -10.00 -13.04 14.89
CA LYS A 30 -10.56 -13.18 13.55
C LYS A 30 -9.47 -13.51 12.53
N ARG A 31 -9.60 -14.69 11.93
CA ARG A 31 -8.77 -15.13 10.79
C ARG A 31 -9.27 -14.64 9.45
N HIS A 32 -10.55 -14.32 9.34
CA HIS A 32 -11.19 -13.87 8.11
C HIS A 32 -11.43 -12.36 8.16
N TRP A 33 -11.01 -11.67 7.12
CA TRP A 33 -11.06 -10.22 7.01
C TRP A 33 -11.57 -9.80 5.64
N ARG A 34 -12.63 -8.99 5.63
CA ARG A 34 -13.17 -8.35 4.43
C ARG A 34 -12.67 -6.93 4.36
N VAL A 35 -11.97 -6.59 3.28
CA VAL A 35 -11.40 -5.26 3.06
C VAL A 35 -12.10 -4.62 1.88
N SER A 36 -12.59 -3.40 2.05
CA SER A 36 -13.11 -2.60 0.95
C SER A 36 -11.97 -1.95 0.18
N ILE A 37 -11.99 -2.13 -1.14
CA ILE A 37 -11.09 -1.48 -2.09
C ILE A 37 -11.89 -0.40 -2.80
N HIS A 38 -11.34 0.82 -2.78
CA HIS A 38 -11.81 1.90 -3.62
C HIS A 38 -11.08 1.81 -4.97
N ASP A 39 -11.80 1.65 -6.08
CA ASP A 39 -11.26 1.51 -7.45
C ASP A 39 -10.65 2.84 -7.99
N GLY A 40 -10.27 3.78 -7.12
CA GLY A 40 -10.17 5.20 -7.44
C GLY A 40 -8.78 5.86 -7.51
N ALA A 41 -7.66 5.13 -7.60
CA ALA A 41 -6.33 5.75 -7.44
C ALA A 41 -5.34 5.58 -8.59
N ASN A 42 -5.78 5.29 -9.82
CA ASN A 42 -4.92 5.32 -11.02
C ASN A 42 -5.72 5.71 -12.29
N GLN A 43 -6.35 6.88 -12.30
CA GLN A 43 -6.74 7.49 -13.57
C GLN A 43 -5.77 8.64 -13.90
N PRO A 44 -5.05 8.58 -15.04
CA PRO A 44 -4.34 9.73 -15.56
C PRO A 44 -5.31 10.88 -15.76
N ARG A 45 -4.88 12.06 -15.31
CA ARG A 45 -5.54 13.35 -15.53
C ARG A 45 -5.85 13.53 -17.02
N GLU A 46 -7.02 14.13 -17.30
CA GLU A 46 -7.58 14.55 -18.60
C GLU A 46 -8.58 13.60 -19.27
N MET A 47 -9.84 13.61 -18.82
CA MET A 47 -11.00 13.49 -19.71
C MET A 47 -12.19 14.30 -19.18
N PRO A 48 -13.10 14.77 -20.07
CA PRO A 48 -14.09 15.78 -19.76
C PRO A 48 -15.15 15.24 -18.79
N ALA A 49 -15.62 16.14 -17.93
CA ALA A 49 -16.58 15.92 -16.87
C ALA A 49 -17.97 15.53 -17.40
N GLU A 50 -18.15 14.28 -17.82
CA GLU A 50 -19.47 13.70 -18.09
C GLU A 50 -19.35 12.18 -18.26
N ARG A 51 -19.10 11.44 -17.15
CA ARG A 51 -19.54 10.04 -16.99
C ARG A 51 -19.21 9.47 -15.61
N ALA A 52 -20.26 8.91 -15.02
CA ALA A 52 -20.25 7.78 -14.08
C ALA A 52 -19.79 8.03 -12.64
N TYR A 53 -20.71 8.60 -11.86
CA TYR A 53 -20.98 8.14 -10.49
C TYR A 53 -21.26 6.62 -10.51
N SER A 54 -20.22 5.81 -10.50
CA SER A 54 -20.30 4.44 -10.02
C SER A 54 -19.00 4.14 -9.31
N ASP A 55 -18.88 4.64 -8.09
CA ASP A 55 -17.87 4.18 -7.16
C ASP A 55 -18.21 2.72 -6.81
N ARG A 56 -17.76 1.79 -7.67
CA ARG A 56 -17.96 0.36 -7.48
C ARG A 56 -17.02 -0.07 -6.36
N MET A 57 -17.48 0.06 -5.13
CA MET A 57 -16.78 -0.45 -3.96
C MET A 57 -16.64 -1.98 -4.10
N ARG A 58 -15.41 -2.45 -4.31
CA ARG A 58 -15.11 -3.89 -4.35
C ARG A 58 -14.69 -4.35 -2.97
N PHE A 59 -15.00 -5.58 -2.63
CA PHE A 59 -14.56 -6.19 -1.39
C PHE A 59 -13.62 -7.34 -1.71
N VAL A 60 -12.52 -7.42 -0.97
CA VAL A 60 -11.61 -8.56 -1.00
C VAL A 60 -11.68 -9.26 0.34
N ASP A 61 -12.00 -10.55 0.26
CA ASP A 61 -12.02 -11.45 1.41
C ASP A 61 -10.64 -12.11 1.53
N LEU A 62 -10.00 -11.86 2.67
CA LEU A 62 -8.69 -12.39 3.01
C LEU A 62 -8.81 -13.32 4.21
N THR A 63 -8.12 -14.45 4.12
CA THR A 63 -7.93 -15.35 5.25
C THR A 63 -6.47 -15.33 5.65
N PHE A 64 -6.22 -15.03 6.91
CA PHE A 64 -4.88 -15.06 7.51
C PHE A 64 -4.69 -16.38 8.25
N GLU A 65 -3.72 -17.15 7.79
CA GLU A 65 -3.37 -18.45 8.38
C GLU A 65 -2.55 -18.27 9.65
N LYS A 66 -1.68 -17.26 9.63
CA LYS A 66 -0.84 -16.90 10.77
C LYS A 66 -0.72 -15.39 10.90
N VAL A 67 -0.81 -14.92 12.14
CA VAL A 67 -0.64 -13.52 12.49
C VAL A 67 0.43 -13.44 13.57
N THR A 68 1.48 -12.66 13.33
CA THR A 68 2.59 -12.47 14.26
C THR A 68 2.89 -11.00 14.44
N ARG A 69 3.24 -10.61 15.67
CA ARG A 69 3.70 -9.26 15.99
C ARG A 69 5.21 -9.16 15.74
N VAL A 70 5.64 -8.17 14.98
CA VAL A 70 7.05 -7.98 14.60
C VAL A 70 7.46 -6.53 14.86
N THR A 71 8.66 -6.33 15.41
CA THR A 71 9.29 -5.02 15.58
C THR A 71 10.37 -4.82 14.52
N ILE A 72 10.19 -3.80 13.66
CA ILE A 72 11.04 -3.60 12.48
C ILE A 72 12.24 -2.68 12.78
N THR A 73 12.10 -1.71 13.69
CA THR A 73 13.13 -0.71 14.02
C THR A 73 13.49 -0.72 15.50
N HIS A 74 14.39 -1.61 15.92
CA HIS A 74 15.00 -1.62 17.28
C HIS A 74 14.02 -1.35 18.45
N GLY A 75 12.77 -1.84 18.35
CA GLY A 75 11.74 -1.71 19.37
C GLY A 75 10.78 -0.50 19.25
N GLU A 76 10.98 0.44 18.31
CA GLU A 76 10.16 1.65 18.24
C GLU A 76 8.83 1.47 17.49
N GLN A 77 8.77 0.56 16.51
CA GLN A 77 7.56 0.35 15.71
C GLN A 77 7.09 -1.10 15.73
N VAL A 78 5.90 -1.29 16.29
CA VAL A 78 5.16 -2.55 16.28
C VAL A 78 4.38 -2.65 14.99
N THR A 79 4.69 -3.64 14.17
CA THR A 79 3.95 -3.96 12.95
C THR A 79 3.41 -5.38 13.04
N TRP A 80 2.23 -5.62 12.48
CA TRP A 80 1.67 -6.97 12.41
C TRP A 80 2.04 -7.61 11.07
N ARG A 81 2.54 -8.84 11.14
CA ARG A 81 2.83 -9.68 9.98
C ARG A 81 1.70 -10.70 9.84
N CYS A 82 1.05 -10.72 8.70
CA CYS A 82 0.00 -11.67 8.38
C CYS A 82 0.45 -12.55 7.21
N LEU A 83 0.28 -13.86 7.34
CA LEU A 83 0.53 -14.84 6.27
C LEU A 83 -0.81 -15.23 5.64
N THR A 84 -0.86 -15.26 4.32
CA THR A 84 -2.04 -15.69 3.56
C THR A 84 -1.64 -16.58 2.39
N ARG A 85 -2.49 -17.56 2.06
CA ARG A 85 -2.38 -18.35 0.81
C ARG A 85 -3.04 -17.65 -0.37
N ALA A 86 -3.88 -16.65 -0.09
CA ALA A 86 -4.61 -15.92 -1.12
C ALA A 86 -3.76 -14.75 -1.65
N ALA A 87 -2.57 -15.05 -2.15
CA ALA A 87 -1.61 -14.04 -2.60
C ALA A 87 -2.20 -13.13 -3.70
N ASP A 88 -2.86 -13.73 -4.69
CA ASP A 88 -3.51 -13.01 -5.79
C ASP A 88 -4.56 -12.01 -5.29
N LEU A 89 -5.33 -12.38 -4.26
CA LEU A 89 -6.34 -11.49 -3.67
C LEU A 89 -5.69 -10.38 -2.86
N ALA A 90 -4.63 -10.69 -2.11
CA ALA A 90 -3.88 -9.69 -1.35
C ALA A 90 -3.20 -8.66 -2.27
N MET A 91 -2.77 -9.05 -3.47
CA MET A 91 -2.21 -8.14 -4.47
C MET A 91 -3.20 -7.10 -4.99
N LEU A 92 -4.50 -7.37 -4.92
CA LEU A 92 -5.53 -6.41 -5.34
C LEU A 92 -5.67 -5.24 -4.36
N LEU A 93 -5.22 -5.39 -3.12
CA LEU A 93 -5.32 -4.35 -2.11
C LEU A 93 -4.48 -3.14 -2.50
N THR A 94 -5.02 -1.96 -2.23
CA THR A 94 -4.27 -0.70 -2.39
C THR A 94 -3.12 -0.67 -1.38
N PRO A 95 -1.85 -0.69 -1.83
CA PRO A 95 -0.71 -0.65 -0.93
C PRO A 95 -0.63 0.70 -0.22
N ASP A 96 -0.34 0.66 1.07
CA ASP A 96 0.05 1.80 1.87
C ASP A 96 1.59 1.87 1.93
N TRP A 97 2.13 3.08 2.04
CA TRP A 97 3.57 3.30 2.05
C TRP A 97 4.19 2.77 3.35
N LEU A 98 5.34 2.08 3.26
CA LEU A 98 6.11 1.78 4.47
C LEU A 98 6.58 3.07 5.15
N PRO A 99 6.71 3.09 6.49
CA PRO A 99 7.28 4.23 7.19
C PRO A 99 8.66 4.58 6.60
N GLY A 100 8.90 5.85 6.28
CA GLY A 100 10.16 6.32 5.68
C GLY A 100 10.24 6.26 4.15
N GLN A 101 9.35 5.56 3.45
CA GLN A 101 9.36 5.52 1.98
C GLN A 101 8.86 6.82 1.34
N ARG A 102 7.79 7.42 1.88
CA ARG A 102 7.22 8.66 1.33
C ARG A 102 8.21 9.84 1.36
N PRO A 103 8.92 10.13 2.47
CA PRO A 103 9.98 11.13 2.47
C PRO A 103 11.11 10.86 1.47
N ALA A 104 11.50 9.58 1.29
CA ALA A 104 12.54 9.21 0.34
C ALA A 104 12.09 9.41 -1.12
N ILE A 105 10.84 9.08 -1.44
CA ILE A 105 10.27 9.30 -2.78
C ILE A 105 10.08 10.80 -3.04
N ASP A 106 9.58 11.56 -2.07
CA ASP A 106 9.43 13.01 -2.19
C ASP A 106 10.80 13.69 -2.41
N MET A 107 11.86 13.16 -1.79
CA MET A 107 13.24 13.62 -2.03
C MET A 107 13.71 13.29 -3.45
N LEU A 108 13.49 12.06 -3.91
CA LEU A 108 13.85 11.63 -5.27
C LEU A 108 13.08 12.40 -6.35
N GLN A 109 11.81 12.72 -6.12
CA GLN A 109 11.02 13.56 -7.02
C GLN A 109 11.61 14.96 -7.13
N ARG A 110 11.92 15.61 -5.99
CA ARG A 110 12.55 16.94 -6.00
C ARG A 110 13.91 16.93 -6.71
N GLU A 111 14.71 15.88 -6.53
CA GLU A 111 16.00 15.75 -7.19
C GLU A 111 15.84 15.60 -8.71
N ASN A 112 14.86 14.81 -9.16
CA ASN A 112 14.54 14.68 -10.57
C ASN A 112 14.01 15.98 -11.20
N GLU A 113 13.14 16.71 -10.51
CA GLU A 113 12.64 18.02 -10.96
C GLU A 113 13.79 19.03 -11.09
N ARG A 114 14.72 19.02 -10.13
CA ARG A 114 15.94 19.84 -10.17
C ARG A 114 16.82 19.47 -11.36
N LEU A 115 17.07 18.17 -11.58
CA LEU A 115 17.88 17.70 -12.72
C LEU A 115 17.23 18.03 -14.07
N ALA A 116 15.91 17.83 -14.19
CA ALA A 116 15.15 18.20 -15.39
C ALA A 116 15.24 19.71 -15.66
N SER A 117 15.14 20.54 -14.62
CA SER A 117 15.29 21.99 -14.75
C SER A 117 16.69 22.41 -15.24
N LEU A 118 17.74 21.75 -14.74
CA LEU A 118 19.13 22.00 -15.19
C LEU A 118 19.37 21.56 -16.64
N MET A 119 18.76 20.44 -17.06
CA MET A 119 18.84 19.98 -18.45
C MET A 119 18.09 20.91 -19.41
N ILE A 120 16.91 21.41 -19.02
CA ILE A 120 16.17 22.39 -19.83
C ILE A 120 16.98 23.69 -19.93
N GLY A 121 17.52 24.18 -18.80
CA GLY A 121 18.34 25.39 -18.77
C GLY A 121 19.60 25.29 -19.64
N SER A 122 20.24 24.13 -19.73
CA SER A 122 21.42 23.93 -20.59
C SER A 122 21.06 23.81 -22.09
N LEU A 123 19.87 23.32 -22.41
CA LEU A 123 19.35 23.24 -23.78
C LEU A 123 18.85 24.60 -24.29
N THR A 124 18.31 25.46 -23.42
CA THR A 124 17.82 26.80 -23.77
C THR A 124 18.88 27.90 -23.71
N SER A 125 20.09 27.61 -23.19
CA SER A 125 21.21 28.56 -23.07
C SER A 125 22.01 28.72 -24.39
N ARG A 126 21.35 28.66 -25.56
CA ARG A 126 21.95 28.99 -26.85
C ARG A 126 21.37 30.26 -27.43
#